data_AF-A0A3R6RI08-F1
#
_entry.id   AF-A0A3R6RI08-F1
#
_cell.length_a   1.000
_cell.length_b   1.000
_cell.length_c   1.000
_cell.angle_alpha   90.00
_cell.angle_beta   90.00
_cell.angle_gamma   90.00
#
_symmetry.space_group_name_H-M   'P 1'
#
loop_
_entity.id
_entity.type
_entity.pdbx_description
1 polymer ?
#
loop_
_entity_poly.entity_id
_entity_poly.type
_entity_poly.pdbx_seq_one_letter_code
_entity_poly.pdbx_strand_id
1 'polypeptide(L)'
;MNITHYKDGNKSVKTLSLNELIDMMRDSVSGHAVEEFRKKLEEYPPGYPCPAATKLPRIVFGAELKKKNETLEMKAYNGLVLLEVDNLSGDREAVEIRLYRLRSNNPCKCLVNRRSVS
;
A
#
# COMPACT_ATOMS: atom_id res chain seq x y z
N MET A 1 -7.70 11.52 -13.64
CA MET A 1 -8.25 11.13 -12.34
C MET A 1 -7.37 11.70 -11.25
N ASN A 2 -7.97 12.31 -10.23
CA ASN A 2 -7.27 12.79 -9.04
C ASN A 2 -7.37 11.73 -7.94
N ILE A 3 -6.24 11.46 -7.30
CA ILE A 3 -6.05 10.41 -6.31
C ILE A 3 -5.58 11.09 -5.03
N THR A 4 -6.00 10.55 -3.90
CA THR A 4 -5.57 11.05 -2.60
C THR A 4 -4.33 10.30 -2.12
N HIS A 5 -3.29 11.04 -1.76
CA HIS A 5 -2.10 10.53 -1.10
C HIS A 5 -2.01 11.06 0.33
N TYR A 6 -1.96 10.15 1.30
CA TYR A 6 -1.69 10.47 2.70
C TYR A 6 -0.19 10.39 2.99
N LYS A 7 0.32 11.42 3.66
CA LYS A 7 1.70 11.50 4.13
C LYS A 7 1.78 11.51 5.66
N ASP A 8 2.97 11.20 6.17
CA ASP A 8 3.32 11.28 7.60
C ASP A 8 2.35 10.57 8.54
N GLY A 9 1.92 9.35 8.17
CA GLY A 9 0.96 8.59 8.97
C GLY A 9 -0.43 9.23 9.00
N ASN A 10 -0.88 9.79 7.87
CA ASN A 10 -2.18 10.45 7.66
C ASN A 10 -2.31 11.87 8.22
N LYS A 11 -1.21 12.50 8.64
CA LYS A 11 -1.25 13.88 9.16
C LYS A 11 -1.53 14.89 8.06
N SER A 12 -1.04 14.65 6.85
CA SER A 12 -1.24 15.51 5.69
C SER A 12 -1.82 14.73 4.51
N VAL A 13 -2.62 15.44 3.70
CA VAL A 13 -3.34 14.89 2.55
C VAL A 13 -2.97 15.72 1.34
N LYS A 14 -2.48 15.05 0.29
CA LYS A 14 -2.14 15.67 -0.99
C LYS A 14 -2.98 15.01 -2.09
N THR A 15 -3.58 15.84 -2.94
CA THR A 15 -4.19 15.37 -4.19
C THR A 15 -3.11 15.29 -5.28
N LEU A 16 -3.11 14.20 -6.04
CA LEU A 16 -2.21 13.96 -7.16
C LEU A 16 -2.98 13.37 -8.34
N SER A 17 -2.56 13.66 -9.56
CA SER A 17 -2.95 12.86 -10.72
C SER A 17 -2.27 11.48 -10.69
N LEU A 18 -2.79 10.53 -11.46
CA LEU A 18 -2.20 9.19 -11.57
C LEU A 18 -0.76 9.23 -12.12
N ASN A 19 -0.47 10.09 -13.10
CA ASN A 19 0.88 10.20 -13.66
C ASN A 19 1.86 10.75 -12.62
N GLU A 20 1.47 11.81 -11.90
CA GLU A 20 2.30 12.34 -10.81
C GLU A 20 2.54 11.32 -9.69
N LEU A 21 1.58 10.42 -9.44
CA LEU A 21 1.76 9.32 -8.50
C LEU A 21 2.81 8.33 -8.98
N ILE A 22 2.75 7.93 -10.26
CA ILE A 22 3.70 6.99 -10.87
C ILE A 22 5.12 7.57 -10.84
N ASP A 23 5.29 8.82 -11.26
CA ASP A 23 6.59 9.50 -11.25
C ASP A 23 7.15 9.61 -9.82
N MET A 24 6.28 9.96 -8.86
CA MET A 24 6.65 10.01 -7.45
C MET A 24 7.05 8.64 -6.90
N MET A 25 6.39 7.56 -7.30
CA MET A 25 6.78 6.19 -6.87
C MET A 25 8.10 5.74 -7.49
N ARG A 26 8.47 6.28 -8.65
CA ARG A 26 9.71 5.92 -9.36
C ARG A 26 10.96 6.54 -8.73
N ASP A 27 10.89 7.83 -8.37
CA ASP A 27 12.09 8.62 -8.09
C ASP A 27 12.22 9.13 -6.65
N SER A 28 11.16 9.05 -5.83
CA SER A 28 11.12 9.79 -4.56
C SER A 28 11.43 8.95 -3.31
N VAL A 29 11.51 9.65 -2.17
CA VAL A 29 11.49 9.12 -0.78
C VAL A 29 10.44 8.01 -0.58
N SER A 30 9.34 8.03 -1.32
CA SER A 30 8.29 7.02 -1.30
C SER A 30 8.79 5.65 -1.75
N GLY A 31 9.62 5.59 -2.80
CA GLY A 31 10.27 4.37 -3.27
C GLY A 31 11.24 3.82 -2.23
N HIS A 32 12.03 4.70 -1.60
CA HIS A 32 12.92 4.34 -0.51
C HIS A 32 12.15 3.78 0.70
N ALA A 33 11.01 4.34 1.06
CA ALA A 33 10.18 3.83 2.16
C ALA A 33 9.68 2.40 1.88
N VAL A 34 9.31 2.11 0.63
CA VAL A 34 8.92 0.75 0.21
C VAL A 34 10.11 -0.21 0.24
N GLU A 35 11.30 0.22 -0.20
CA GLU A 35 12.51 -0.59 -0.15
C GLU A 35 12.97 -0.88 1.29
N GLU A 36 13.00 0.15 2.15
CA GLU A 36 13.30 0.01 3.58
C GLU A 36 12.33 -0.95 4.25
N PHE A 37 11.03 -0.83 3.93
CA PHE A 37 10.01 -1.75 4.43
C PHE A 37 10.31 -3.17 4.00
N ARG A 38 10.57 -3.44 2.71
CA ARG A 38 10.89 -4.79 2.21
C ARG A 38 12.09 -5.41 2.93
N LYS A 39 13.17 -4.65 3.11
CA LYS A 39 14.37 -5.08 3.84
C LYS A 39 14.04 -5.45 5.29
N LYS A 40 13.38 -4.55 6.01
CA LYS A 40 13.01 -4.78 7.41
C LYS A 40 12.02 -5.91 7.56
N LEU A 41 11.12 -6.11 6.60
CA LEU A 41 10.09 -7.14 6.68
C LEU A 41 10.65 -8.56 6.86
N GLU A 42 11.83 -8.83 6.30
CA GLU A 42 12.52 -10.12 6.43
C GLU A 42 12.95 -10.40 7.88
N GLU A 43 13.28 -9.35 8.63
CA GLU A 43 13.69 -9.41 10.03
C GLU A 43 12.50 -9.66 10.97
N TYR A 44 11.28 -9.30 10.55
CA TYR A 44 10.10 -9.37 11.41
C TYR A 44 9.44 -10.75 11.35
N PRO A 45 9.17 -11.40 12.51
CA PRO A 45 8.46 -12.66 12.54
C PRO A 45 7.02 -12.52 12.03
N PRO A 46 6.44 -13.58 11.43
CA PRO A 46 5.05 -13.55 10.99
C PRO A 46 4.12 -13.23 12.16
N GLY A 47 3.10 -12.40 11.93
CA GLY A 47 2.13 -12.01 12.95
C GLY A 47 2.53 -10.79 13.79
N TYR A 48 3.78 -10.33 13.70
CA TYR A 48 4.23 -9.11 14.37
C TYR A 48 4.20 -7.91 13.41
N PRO A 49 3.70 -6.74 13.86
CA PRO A 49 3.69 -5.54 13.03
C PRO A 49 5.13 -5.05 12.81
N CYS A 50 5.49 -4.81 11.55
CA CYS A 50 6.73 -4.12 11.21
C CYS A 50 6.51 -2.60 11.34
N PRO A 51 7.23 -1.87 12.21
CA PRO A 51 7.09 -0.43 12.36
C PRO A 51 7.34 0.35 11.06
N ALA A 52 8.15 -0.17 10.15
CA ALA A 52 8.40 0.44 8.85
C ALA A 52 7.14 0.49 7.96
N ALA A 53 6.13 -0.37 8.21
CA ALA A 53 4.86 -0.33 7.50
C ALA A 53 4.12 1.01 7.67
N THR A 54 4.33 1.70 8.80
CA THR A 54 3.70 3.01 9.08
C THR A 54 4.21 4.13 8.17
N LYS A 55 5.39 3.93 7.56
CA LYS A 55 6.02 4.88 6.63
C LYS A 55 5.63 4.64 5.18
N LEU A 56 4.92 3.55 4.87
CA LEU A 56 4.50 3.26 3.51
C LEU A 56 3.52 4.34 3.01
N PRO A 57 3.63 4.74 1.73
CA PRO A 57 2.68 5.68 1.15
C PRO A 57 1.28 5.07 1.15
N ARG A 58 0.29 5.81 1.64
CA ARG A 58 -1.13 5.40 1.62
C ARG A 58 -1.85 6.15 0.52
N ILE A 59 -2.32 5.41 -0.47
CA ILE A 59 -2.98 5.93 -1.67
C ILE A 59 -4.45 5.52 -1.65
N VAL A 60 -5.35 6.46 -1.95
CA VAL A 60 -6.79 6.24 -2.07
C VAL A 60 -7.23 6.65 -3.46
N PHE A 61 -7.48 5.65 -4.31
CA PHE A 61 -7.89 5.83 -5.70
C PHE A 61 -9.38 6.17 -5.85
N GLY A 62 -10.23 5.76 -4.90
CA GLY A 62 -11.68 5.92 -5.00
C GLY A 62 -12.20 7.34 -4.78
N ALA A 63 -11.38 8.27 -4.28
CA ALA A 63 -11.83 9.62 -3.99
C ALA A 63 -10.69 10.65 -4.02
N GLU A 64 -11.05 11.88 -4.36
CA GLU A 64 -10.28 13.08 -4.11
C GLU A 64 -10.69 13.66 -2.75
N LEU A 65 -9.77 13.66 -1.80
CA LEU A 65 -9.97 14.14 -0.45
C LEU A 65 -9.13 15.39 -0.22
N LYS A 66 -9.67 16.34 0.53
CA LYS A 66 -8.99 17.56 0.93
C LYS A 66 -9.11 17.74 2.43
N LYS A 67 -8.01 18.15 3.07
CA LYS A 67 -8.03 18.54 4.48
C LYS A 67 -8.31 20.04 4.59
N LYS A 68 -9.33 20.42 5.34
CA LYS A 68 -9.73 21.80 5.62
C LYS A 68 -10.07 21.92 7.09
N ASN A 69 -9.43 22.84 7.82
CA ASN A 69 -9.67 23.08 9.26
C ASN A 69 -9.70 21.78 10.08
N GLU A 70 -8.68 20.93 9.90
CA GLU A 70 -8.54 19.60 10.54
C GLU A 70 -9.60 18.55 10.16
N THR A 71 -10.62 18.92 9.42
CA THR A 71 -11.63 18.02 8.88
C THR A 71 -11.23 17.52 7.50
N LEU A 72 -11.55 16.25 7.21
CA LEU A 72 -11.31 15.63 5.92
C LEU A 72 -12.61 15.67 5.11
N GLU A 73 -12.59 16.39 3.99
CA GLU A 73 -13.73 16.56 3.10
C GLU A 73 -13.50 15.80 1.79
N MET A 74 -14.54 15.11 1.29
CA MET A 74 -14.51 14.49 -0.03
C MET A 74 -14.92 15.51 -1.08
N LYS A 75 -14.00 15.81 -2.02
CA LYS A 75 -14.24 16.75 -3.11
C LYS A 75 -14.81 16.08 -4.35
N ALA A 76 -14.36 14.86 -4.65
CA ALA A 76 -14.87 14.07 -5.76
C ALA A 76 -14.80 12.58 -5.45
N TYR A 77 -15.81 11.84 -5.92
CA TYR A 77 -15.83 10.38 -5.89
C TYR A 77 -15.44 9.85 -7.27
N ASN A 78 -14.43 8.99 -7.33
CA ASN A 78 -13.91 8.46 -8.59
C ASN A 78 -14.66 7.20 -9.07
N GLY A 79 -15.57 6.66 -8.26
CA GLY A 79 -16.32 5.45 -8.61
C GLY A 79 -15.59 4.14 -8.25
N LEU A 80 -15.99 3.07 -8.95
CA LEU A 80 -15.34 1.77 -8.89
C LEU A 80 -13.99 1.84 -9.63
N VAL A 81 -12.91 1.52 -8.93
CA VAL A 81 -11.56 1.46 -9.52
C VAL A 81 -11.11 0.00 -9.52
N LEU A 82 -10.87 -0.54 -10.70
CA LEU A 82 -10.19 -1.81 -10.87
C LEU A 82 -8.68 -1.56 -10.85
N LEU A 83 -7.99 -2.12 -9.85
CA LEU A 83 -6.53 -2.09 -9.75
C LEU A 83 -5.99 -3.49 -10.01
N GLU A 84 -5.37 -3.68 -11.16
CA GLU A 84 -4.68 -4.91 -11.52
C GLU A 84 -3.18 -4.73 -11.22
N VAL A 85 -2.64 -5.63 -10.40
CA VAL A 85 -1.20 -5.72 -10.13
C VAL A 85 -0.76 -7.06 -10.71
N ASP A 86 0.17 -7.04 -11.67
CA ASP A 86 0.78 -8.22 -12.29
C ASP A 86 -0.20 -9.29 -12.79
N ASN A 87 -1.40 -8.92 -13.28
CA ASN A 87 -2.44 -9.85 -13.72
C ASN A 87 -2.78 -10.94 -12.69
N LEU A 88 -2.62 -10.67 -11.39
CA LEU A 88 -3.05 -11.59 -10.33
C LEU A 88 -4.56 -11.78 -10.42
N SER A 89 -4.95 -12.86 -11.10
CA SER A 89 -6.29 -13.13 -11.59
C SER A 89 -7.23 -13.67 -10.50
N GLY A 90 -6.76 -13.76 -9.26
CA GLY A 90 -7.57 -14.08 -8.09
C GLY A 90 -6.80 -14.63 -6.89
N ASP A 91 -7.54 -14.95 -5.84
CA ASP A 91 -7.00 -15.43 -4.55
C ASP A 91 -6.08 -16.63 -4.71
N ARG A 92 -6.36 -17.52 -5.67
CA ARG A 92 -5.55 -18.71 -5.94
C ARG A 92 -4.14 -18.34 -6.42
N GLU A 93 -4.03 -17.44 -7.38
CA GLU A 93 -2.73 -17.02 -7.93
C GLU A 93 -1.94 -16.23 -6.87
N ALA A 94 -2.62 -15.37 -6.10
CA ALA A 94 -2.00 -14.68 -4.96
C ALA A 94 -1.44 -15.67 -3.92
N VAL A 95 -2.17 -16.75 -3.62
CA VAL A 95 -1.71 -17.83 -2.73
C VAL A 95 -0.56 -18.62 -3.37
N GLU A 96 -0.61 -18.91 -4.66
CA GLU A 96 0.46 -19.66 -5.34
C GLU A 96 1.76 -18.87 -5.42
N ILE A 97 1.73 -17.57 -5.71
CA ILE A 97 2.91 -16.69 -5.64
C ILE A 97 3.43 -16.60 -4.21
N ARG A 98 2.52 -16.50 -3.24
CA ARG A 98 2.87 -16.51 -1.83
C ARG A 98 3.61 -17.79 -1.45
N LEU A 99 3.08 -18.95 -1.86
CA LEU A 99 3.67 -20.26 -1.60
C LEU A 99 4.97 -20.47 -2.35
N TYR A 100 5.06 -20.04 -3.61
CA TYR A 100 6.26 -20.09 -4.43
C TYR A 100 7.39 -19.29 -3.76
N ARG A 101 7.10 -18.09 -3.26
CA ARG A 101 8.06 -17.27 -2.52
C ARG A 101 8.48 -17.92 -1.20
N LEU A 102 7.56 -18.58 -0.50
CA LEU A 102 7.85 -19.31 0.74
C LEU A 102 8.68 -20.58 0.52
N ARG A 103 8.51 -21.27 -0.62
CA ARG A 103 9.23 -22.51 -0.99
C ARG A 103 10.61 -22.25 -1.57
N SER A 104 10.80 -21.11 -2.22
CA SER A 104 12.06 -20.72 -2.87
C SER A 104 13.12 -20.22 -1.87
N ASN A 105 13.38 -20.95 -0.77
CA ASN A 105 14.47 -20.77 0.22
C ASN A 105 14.92 -19.33 0.62
N ASN A 106 14.10 -18.30 0.35
CA ASN A 106 14.36 -16.89 0.62
C ASN A 106 13.12 -16.35 1.35
N PRO A 107 13.16 -16.30 2.70
CA PRO A 107 11.97 -16.14 3.52
C PRO A 107 11.53 -14.67 3.57
N CYS A 108 10.84 -14.18 2.53
CA CYS A 108 10.06 -12.95 2.69
C CYS A 108 8.75 -13.30 3.42
N LYS A 109 8.78 -13.18 4.75
CA LYS A 109 7.65 -13.37 5.67
C LYS A 109 6.63 -12.24 5.54
N CYS A 110 5.61 -12.36 4.69
CA CYS A 110 4.40 -11.56 4.86
C CYS A 110 3.13 -12.17 4.26
N LEU A 111 2.08 -12.23 5.09
CA LEU A 111 0.72 -12.80 4.90
C LEU A 111 0.63 -14.16 5.63
N VAL A 112 -0.21 -14.35 6.65
CA VAL A 112 -1.57 -13.82 6.88
C VAL A 112 -1.85 -13.63 8.39
N ASN A 113 -2.45 -12.50 8.77
CA ASN A 113 -3.17 -12.35 10.03
C ASN A 113 -4.56 -13.00 9.86
N ARG A 114 -4.77 -14.21 10.38
CA ARG A 114 -6.10 -14.81 10.45
C ARG A 114 -6.86 -14.09 11.56
N ARG A 115 -7.77 -13.18 11.22
CA ARG A 115 -8.90 -12.91 12.12
C ARG A 115 -9.79 -14.14 12.08
N SER A 116 -9.73 -14.92 13.15
CA SER A 116 -10.78 -15.84 13.57
C SER A 116 -12.09 -15.06 13.67
N VAL A 117 -13.00 -15.34 12.74
CA VAL A 117 -14.43 -15.07 12.94
C VAL A 117 -14.94 -16.26 13.75
N SER A 118 -15.28 -16.00 15.00
CA SER A 118 -16.15 -16.79 15.87
C SER A 118 -16.73 -15.84 16.90
#